data_AF-A0A3C1K3F8-F1
#
_entry.id   AF-A0A3C1K3F8-F1
#
_cell.length_a   1.000
_cell.length_b   1.000
_cell.length_c   1.000
_cell.angle_alpha   90.00
_cell.angle_beta   90.00
_cell.angle_gamma   90.00
#
_symmetry.space_group_name_H-M   'P 1'
#
loop_
_entity.id
_entity.type
_entity.pdbx_description
1 polymer ?
#
loop_
_entity_poly.entity_id
_entity_poly.type
_entity_poly.pdbx_seq_one_letter_code
_entity_poly.pdbx_strand_id
1 'polypeptide(L)'
;MTTIKLDKITGKNENGEDIIETKTYFAPNPKARMVRKAAEMIETLNIRDLRTSDLDMIVDYVVELFAYKFTADELWDGLSAENLTPTVMACINSVMGDLNKKLGAIPNVRAE
;
A
#
# COMPACT_ATOMS: atom_id res chain seq x y z
N MET A 1 -5.55 -1.73 11.90
CA MET A 1 -4.80 -2.80 11.22
C MET A 1 -5.14 -2.72 9.75
N THR A 2 -4.16 -2.51 8.88
CA THR A 2 -4.36 -2.26 7.44
C THR A 2 -4.61 -3.57 6.72
N THR A 3 -5.58 -3.57 5.81
CA THR A 3 -5.94 -4.74 5.00
C THR A 3 -5.99 -4.38 3.52
N ILE A 4 -5.74 -5.37 2.68
CA ILE A 4 -5.92 -5.29 1.24
C ILE A 4 -6.62 -6.56 0.75
N LYS A 5 -7.50 -6.42 -0.23
CA LYS A 5 -8.17 -7.54 -0.90
C LYS A 5 -7.63 -7.61 -2.31
N LEU A 6 -7.19 -8.80 -2.71
CA LEU A 6 -6.73 -9.07 -4.07
C LEU A 6 -7.57 -10.20 -4.65
N ASP A 7 -8.04 -9.97 -5.86
CA ASP A 7 -8.75 -10.94 -6.67
C ASP A 7 -7.74 -11.79 -7.45
N LYS A 8 -7.99 -13.10 -7.53
CA LYS A 8 -7.13 -14.02 -8.26
C LYS A 8 -7.98 -14.88 -9.18
N ILE A 9 -7.61 -14.93 -10.45
CA ILE A 9 -8.22 -15.85 -11.40
C ILE A 9 -7.70 -17.25 -11.11
N THR A 10 -8.60 -18.16 -10.72
CA THR A 10 -8.26 -19.54 -10.33
C THR A 10 -8.60 -20.57 -11.40
N GLY A 11 -9.36 -20.17 -12.41
CA GLY A 11 -9.72 -21.02 -13.55
C GLY A 11 -10.81 -20.38 -14.40
N LYS A 12 -11.37 -21.18 -15.32
CA LYS A 12 -12.55 -20.83 -16.10
C LYS A 12 -13.66 -21.83 -15.81
N ASN A 13 -14.90 -21.37 -15.77
CA ASN A 13 -16.06 -22.25 -15.64
C ASN A 13 -16.42 -22.92 -16.99
N GLU A 14 -17.47 -23.74 -17.00
CA GLU A 14 -17.96 -24.45 -18.19
C GLU A 14 -18.37 -23.52 -19.35
N ASN A 15 -18.65 -22.24 -19.05
CA ASN A 15 -19.01 -21.21 -20.02
C ASN A 15 -17.80 -20.38 -20.50
N GLY A 16 -16.60 -20.66 -20.00
CA GLY A 16 -15.37 -19.93 -20.32
C GLY A 16 -15.16 -18.62 -19.55
N GLU A 17 -16.02 -18.34 -18.56
CA GLU A 17 -15.93 -17.16 -17.68
C GLU A 17 -14.88 -17.38 -16.59
N ASP A 18 -14.16 -16.32 -16.24
CA ASP A 18 -13.11 -16.39 -15.22
C ASP A 18 -13.71 -16.61 -13.82
N ILE A 19 -13.18 -17.59 -13.11
CA ILE A 19 -13.50 -17.85 -11.71
C ILE A 19 -12.57 -16.98 -10.86
N ILE A 20 -13.15 -16.02 -10.16
CA ILE A 20 -12.42 -15.06 -9.33
C ILE A 20 -12.50 -15.48 -7.87
N GLU A 21 -11.35 -15.64 -7.23
CA GLU A 21 -11.22 -15.84 -5.78
C GLU A 21 -10.65 -14.57 -5.14
N THR A 22 -11.38 -13.98 -4.20
CA THR A 22 -10.91 -12.81 -3.44
C THR A 22 -10.18 -13.25 -2.17
N LYS A 23 -8.91 -12.84 -2.04
CA LYS A 23 -8.10 -13.09 -0.85
C LYS A 23 -7.82 -11.81 -0.08
N THR A 24 -8.02 -11.87 1.24
CA THR A 24 -7.73 -10.74 2.15
C THR A 24 -6.37 -10.92 2.82
N TYR A 25 -5.53 -9.91 2.72
CA TYR A 25 -4.22 -9.85 3.35
C TYR A 25 -4.21 -8.80 4.47
N PHE A 26 -3.45 -9.10 5.51
CA PHE A 26 -3.30 -8.25 6.69
C PHE A 26 -1.85 -7.79 6.80
N ALA A 27 -1.65 -6.48 6.90
CA ALA A 27 -0.33 -5.93 7.14
C ALA A 27 0.11 -6.23 8.59
N PRO A 28 1.35 -6.68 8.82
CA PRO A 28 1.93 -6.72 10.16
C PRO A 28 2.12 -5.29 10.70
N ASN A 29 2.53 -5.17 11.96
CA ASN A 29 2.88 -3.86 12.53
C ASN A 29 4.01 -3.21 11.70
N PRO A 30 3.82 -1.98 11.18
CA PRO A 30 4.80 -1.35 10.32
C PRO A 30 6.09 -1.06 11.08
N LYS A 31 7.23 -1.39 10.46
CA LYS A 31 8.56 -1.06 10.98
C LYS A 31 8.89 0.40 10.69
N ALA A 32 9.80 0.99 11.46
CA ALA A 32 10.26 2.38 11.28
C ALA A 32 10.78 2.68 9.84
N ARG A 33 11.33 1.67 9.15
CA ARG A 33 11.73 1.79 7.74
C ARG A 33 10.55 2.18 6.84
N MET A 34 9.36 1.63 7.07
CA MET A 34 8.17 1.97 6.29
C MET A 34 7.78 3.43 6.48
N VAL A 35 7.97 3.97 7.68
CA VAL A 35 7.74 5.40 7.96
C VAL A 35 8.68 6.28 7.12
N ARG A 36 9.97 5.95 7.09
CA ARG A 36 10.95 6.68 6.26
C ARG A 36 10.57 6.63 4.78
N LYS A 37 10.22 5.44 4.26
CA LYS A 37 9.82 5.28 2.86
C LYS A 37 8.54 6.05 2.52
N ALA A 38 7.57 6.07 3.43
CA ALA A 38 6.37 6.88 3.27
C ALA A 38 6.68 8.38 3.18
N ALA A 39 7.61 8.88 4.00
CA ALA A 39 8.05 10.27 3.94
C ALA A 39 8.76 10.59 2.61
N GLU A 40 9.67 9.72 2.17
CA GLU A 40 10.38 9.85 0.88
C GLU A 40 9.42 9.87 -0.32
N MET A 41 8.41 9.00 -0.31
CA MET A 41 7.37 9.01 -1.34
C MET A 41 6.60 10.33 -1.36
N ILE A 42 6.28 10.93 -0.22
CA ILE A 42 5.53 12.21 -0.20
C ILE A 42 6.37 13.36 -0.74
N GLU A 43 7.68 13.36 -0.49
CA GLU A 43 8.61 14.35 -1.01
C GLU A 43 8.78 14.25 -2.52
N THR A 44 8.69 13.03 -3.07
CA THR A 44 9.00 12.73 -4.47
C THR A 44 7.77 12.59 -5.38
N LEU A 45 6.64 12.15 -4.84
CA LEU A 45 5.42 11.90 -5.61
C LEU A 45 4.72 13.21 -5.97
N ASN A 46 4.63 13.49 -7.27
CA ASN A 46 3.75 14.52 -7.79
C ASN A 46 2.38 13.91 -8.15
N ILE A 47 1.41 14.01 -7.25
CA ILE A 47 0.05 13.44 -7.45
C ILE A 47 -0.65 14.04 -8.68
N ARG A 48 -0.24 15.24 -9.14
CA ARG A 48 -0.83 15.88 -10.34
C ARG A 48 -0.28 15.33 -11.65
N ASP A 49 0.86 14.65 -11.61
CA ASP A 49 1.55 14.10 -12.78
C ASP A 49 2.21 12.78 -12.39
N LEU A 50 1.38 11.75 -12.21
CA LEU A 50 1.82 10.40 -11.84
C LEU A 50 2.44 9.71 -13.06
N ARG A 51 3.73 9.40 -12.97
CA ARG A 51 4.43 8.61 -13.98
C ARG A 51 4.35 7.12 -13.62
N THR A 52 4.61 6.25 -14.59
CA THR A 52 4.67 4.80 -14.36
C THR A 52 5.66 4.43 -13.25
N SER A 53 6.83 5.09 -13.20
CA SER A 53 7.81 4.88 -12.12
C SER A 53 7.30 5.25 -10.73
N ASP A 54 6.39 6.23 -10.66
CA ASP A 54 5.81 6.69 -9.40
C ASP A 54 4.80 5.64 -8.90
N LEU A 55 4.07 5.03 -9.83
CA LEU A 55 3.19 3.90 -9.56
C LEU A 55 3.95 2.64 -9.13
N ASP A 56 5.06 2.33 -9.79
CA ASP A 56 5.92 1.18 -9.44
C ASP A 56 6.46 1.32 -8.01
N MET A 57 6.95 2.51 -7.65
CA MET A 57 7.43 2.82 -6.30
C MET A 57 6.34 2.64 -5.24
N ILE A 58 5.11 3.05 -5.56
CA ILE A 58 3.96 2.86 -4.69
C ILE A 58 3.65 1.37 -4.50
N VAL A 59 3.65 0.59 -5.58
CA VAL A 59 3.38 -0.86 -5.54
C VAL A 59 4.44 -1.58 -4.73
N ASP A 60 5.72 -1.28 -4.95
CA ASP A 60 6.83 -1.84 -4.17
C ASP A 60 6.68 -1.55 -2.67
N TYR A 61 6.29 -0.32 -2.33
CA TYR A 61 6.03 0.06 -0.95
C TYR A 61 4.89 -0.76 -0.33
N VAL A 62 3.79 -0.99 -1.06
CA VAL A 62 2.67 -1.80 -0.58
C VAL A 62 3.10 -3.25 -0.39
N VAL A 63 3.79 -3.86 -1.35
CA VAL A 63 4.28 -5.23 -1.24
C VAL A 63 5.18 -5.41 0.00
N GLU A 64 6.10 -4.46 0.25
CA GLU A 64 6.95 -4.49 1.45
C GLU A 64 6.16 -4.26 2.75
N LEU A 65 5.16 -3.36 2.74
CA LEU A 65 4.29 -3.10 3.89
C LEU A 65 3.56 -4.37 4.35
N PHE A 66 3.15 -5.20 3.39
CA PHE A 66 2.51 -6.47 3.65
C PHE A 66 3.51 -7.63 3.86
N ALA A 67 4.79 -7.32 4.01
CA ALA A 67 5.87 -8.28 4.21
C ALA A 67 5.93 -9.37 3.13
N TYR A 68 5.75 -8.96 1.86
CA TYR A 68 5.88 -9.83 0.69
C TYR A 68 4.92 -11.02 0.67
N LYS A 69 3.71 -10.86 1.24
CA LYS A 69 2.66 -11.90 1.20
C LYS A 69 2.04 -12.09 -0.19
N PHE A 70 2.32 -11.18 -1.11
CA PHE A 70 1.95 -11.20 -2.52
C PHE A 70 3.04 -10.45 -3.32
N THR A 71 3.10 -10.65 -4.63
CA THR A 71 4.05 -9.96 -5.51
C THR A 71 3.49 -8.64 -6.05
N ALA A 72 4.34 -7.83 -6.70
CA ALA A 72 3.90 -6.63 -7.42
C ALA A 72 2.89 -6.98 -8.53
N ASP A 73 3.15 -8.04 -9.29
CA ASP A 73 2.23 -8.52 -10.34
C ASP A 73 0.89 -8.96 -9.74
N GLU A 74 0.90 -9.70 -8.63
CA GLU A 74 -0.34 -10.09 -7.93
C GLU A 74 -1.11 -8.88 -7.40
N LEU A 75 -0.42 -7.78 -7.06
CA LEU A 75 -1.06 -6.52 -6.69
C LEU A 75 -1.64 -5.82 -7.92
N TRP A 76 -0.91 -5.78 -9.03
CA TRP A 76 -1.35 -5.16 -10.28
C TRP A 76 -2.58 -5.84 -10.88
N ASP A 77 -2.56 -7.17 -10.94
CA ASP A 77 -3.62 -7.97 -11.54
C ASP A 77 -4.80 -8.16 -10.58
N GLY A 78 -4.52 -8.22 -9.27
CA GLY A 78 -5.52 -8.54 -8.26
C GLY A 78 -6.23 -7.32 -7.65
N LEU A 79 -5.73 -6.11 -7.86
CA LEU A 79 -6.38 -4.90 -7.37
C LEU A 79 -7.22 -4.26 -8.47
N SER A 80 -8.54 -4.15 -8.26
CA SER A 80 -9.40 -3.36 -9.16
C SER A 80 -8.84 -1.94 -9.33
N ALA A 81 -8.86 -1.43 -10.56
CA ALA A 81 -8.28 -0.12 -10.89
C ALA A 81 -8.89 1.03 -10.06
N GLU A 82 -10.18 0.93 -9.72
CA GLU A 82 -10.88 1.90 -8.86
C GLU A 82 -10.35 1.89 -7.41
N ASN A 83 -9.74 0.79 -6.99
CA ASN A 83 -9.21 0.57 -5.66
C ASN A 83 -7.72 0.92 -5.53
N LEU A 84 -7.02 1.25 -6.62
CA LEU A 84 -5.60 1.61 -6.58
C LEU A 84 -5.35 2.83 -5.68
N THR A 85 -5.86 3.99 -6.06
CA THR A 85 -5.73 5.24 -5.30
C THR A 85 -6.13 5.12 -3.83
N PRO A 86 -7.32 4.58 -3.46
CA PRO A 86 -7.72 4.49 -2.06
C PRO A 86 -6.85 3.51 -1.26
N THR A 87 -6.40 2.40 -1.86
CA THR A 87 -5.50 1.44 -1.20
C THR A 87 -4.15 2.07 -0.88
N VAL A 88 -3.59 2.81 -1.84
CA VAL A 88 -2.32 3.51 -1.68
C VAL A 88 -2.41 4.55 -0.57
N MET A 89 -3.44 5.39 -0.60
CA MET A 89 -3.69 6.39 0.44
C MET A 89 -3.90 5.75 1.81
N ALA A 90 -4.62 4.63 1.89
CA ALA A 90 -4.79 3.88 3.14
C ALA A 90 -3.45 3.34 3.68
N CYS A 91 -2.58 2.84 2.82
CA CYS A 91 -1.27 2.32 3.21
C CYS A 91 -0.37 3.44 3.76
N ILE A 92 -0.30 4.58 3.06
CA ILE A 92 0.43 5.79 3.51
C ILE A 92 -0.12 6.28 4.86
N ASN A 93 -1.45 6.45 4.95
CA ASN A 93 -2.11 6.92 6.16
C ASN A 93 -1.98 5.95 7.33
N SER A 94 -1.87 4.64 7.09
CA SER A 94 -1.68 3.69 8.19
C SER A 94 -0.31 3.80 8.86
N VAL A 95 0.71 4.13 8.08
CA VAL A 95 2.07 4.26 8.57
C VAL A 95 2.29 5.65 9.17
N MET A 96 1.75 6.69 8.54
CA MET A 96 1.87 8.07 9.02
C MET A 96 0.85 8.44 10.10
N GLY A 97 -0.33 7.85 10.11
CA GLY A 97 -1.32 8.10 11.16
C GLY A 97 -0.80 7.68 12.54
N ASP A 98 -0.05 6.58 12.59
CA ASP A 98 0.68 6.17 13.78
C ASP A 98 1.87 7.09 14.08
N LEU A 99 2.55 7.62 13.05
CA LEU A 99 3.61 8.60 13.21
C LEU A 99 3.09 9.92 13.81
N ASN A 100 2.04 10.53 13.24
CA ASN A 100 1.48 11.79 13.72
C ASN A 100 0.94 11.67 15.15
N LYS A 101 0.33 10.54 15.51
CA LYS A 101 -0.05 10.25 16.90
C LYS A 101 1.16 10.20 17.84
N LYS A 102 2.26 9.60 17.38
CA LYS A 102 3.50 9.49 18.17
C LYS A 102 4.27 10.81 18.23
N LEU A 103 4.37 11.56 17.12
CA LEU A 103 5.01 12.88 17.03
C LEU A 103 4.24 13.93 17.83
N GLY A 104 2.91 13.92 17.82
CA GLY A 104 2.10 14.78 18.70
C GLY A 104 2.28 14.48 20.19
N ALA A 105 2.83 13.31 20.54
CA ALA A 105 3.21 12.94 21.90
C ALA A 105 4.70 13.22 22.21
N ILE A 106 5.51 13.64 21.23
CA ILE A 106 6.87 14.12 21.48
C ILE A 106 6.74 15.60 21.91
N PRO A 107 7.04 15.96 23.17
CA PRO A 107 7.10 17.37 23.55
C PRO A 107 8.12 18.06 22.65
N ASN A 108 7.71 19.18 22.05
CA ASN A 108 8.57 19.98 21.18
C ASN A 108 9.70 20.62 22.01
N VAL A 109 10.78 19.88 22.25
CA VAL A 109 12.01 20.42 22.84
C VAL A 109 12.90 20.85 21.69
N ARG A 110 12.61 22.02 21.09
CA ARG A 110 13.64 22.77 20.38
C ARG A 110 14.62 23.23 21.46
N ALA A 111 15.77 22.57 21.56
CA ALA A 111 16.91 23.13 22.25
C ALA A 111 17.37 24.34 21.44
N GLU A 112 17.34 25.51 22.07
CA GLU A 112 17.87 26.77 21.56
C GLU A 112 19.40 26.76 21.51
#